data_AF-A0A8B6F725-F1
#
_entry.id   AF-A0A8B6F725-F1
#
_cell.length_a   1.000
_cell.length_b   1.000
_cell.length_c   1.000
_cell.angle_alpha   90.00
_cell.angle_beta   90.00
_cell.angle_gamma   90.00
#
_symmetry.space_group_name_H-M   'P 1'
#
loop_
_entity.id
_entity.type
_entity.pdbx_description
1 polymer ?
#
loop_
_entity_poly.entity_id
_entity_poly.type
_entity_poly.pdbx_seq_one_letter_code
_entity_poly.pdbx_strand_id
1 'polypeptide(L)'
;MRIFLQRNSKNKIQIEDGEDDVFKKLAKYARDETEDLWEEKVDKYLKNGMSETEAKHRANRKLRDDELDKFMWKYANLVHYILQLRVGRLHLKVVKFIEKLVQEGTEYKKAIKMAIRKYKNELDNYLDEVIEERRRRRGWEQEDGDDDDEGEEEDEEGDDDDDDEERGGR
;
A
#
# COMPACT_ATOMS: atom_id res chain seq x y z
N MET A 1 -15.55 16.48 15.50
CA MET A 1 -16.76 15.87 14.90
C MET A 1 -16.88 14.45 15.47
N ARG A 2 -17.82 14.16 16.38
CA ARG A 2 -17.95 12.83 17.02
C ARG A 2 -18.73 11.88 16.10
N ILE A 3 -18.09 10.84 15.59
CA ILE A 3 -18.80 9.77 14.87
C ILE A 3 -19.52 8.91 15.91
N PHE A 4 -20.81 9.17 16.10
CA PHE A 4 -21.72 8.30 16.85
C PHE A 4 -22.30 7.26 15.89
N LEU A 5 -21.87 6.01 16.03
CA LEU A 5 -22.66 4.86 15.61
C LEU A 5 -23.29 4.27 16.88
N GLN A 6 -24.54 4.65 17.15
CA GLN A 6 -25.28 4.14 18.29
C GLN A 6 -26.34 3.14 17.81
N ARG A 7 -26.11 1.85 18.10
CA ARG A 7 -27.10 0.88 18.63
C ARG A 7 -26.50 -0.55 18.70
N ASN A 8 -25.70 -0.81 19.72
CA ASN A 8 -26.05 -1.75 20.80
C ASN A 8 -24.99 -1.72 21.90
N SER A 9 -25.49 -1.62 23.13
CA SER A 9 -24.73 -1.43 24.36
C SER A 9 -23.92 -2.68 24.69
N LYS A 10 -22.58 -2.65 24.46
CA LYS A 10 -21.55 -3.14 25.40
C LYS A 10 -20.10 -3.06 24.90
N ASN A 11 -19.83 -2.98 23.60
CA ASN A 11 -18.45 -2.87 23.08
C ASN A 11 -18.26 -1.62 22.23
N LYS A 12 -17.96 -0.49 22.89
CA LYS A 12 -17.53 0.73 22.20
C LYS A 12 -16.15 0.43 21.61
N ILE A 13 -16.04 0.29 20.30
CA ILE A 13 -14.75 0.13 19.61
C ILE A 13 -13.95 1.39 19.93
N GLN A 14 -12.93 1.26 20.79
CA GLN A 14 -11.99 2.34 21.09
C GLN A 14 -10.98 2.41 19.96
N ILE A 15 -11.30 3.17 18.91
CA ILE A 15 -10.28 3.65 17.99
C ILE A 15 -9.68 4.87 18.69
N GLU A 16 -8.39 4.80 19.04
CA GLU A 16 -7.65 5.98 19.52
C GLU A 16 -7.84 7.12 18.50
N ASP A 17 -7.93 8.35 19.01
CA ASP A 17 -8.06 9.54 18.16
C ASP A 17 -6.78 9.75 17.34
N GLY A 18 -6.72 9.09 16.18
CA GLY A 18 -5.56 9.02 15.29
C GLY A 18 -5.66 9.99 14.12
N GLU A 19 -6.60 10.94 14.13
CA GLU A 19 -6.76 11.94 13.08
C GLU A 19 -5.46 12.75 12.87
N ASP A 20 -4.85 13.17 13.97
CA ASP A 20 -3.57 13.87 13.97
C ASP A 20 -2.46 13.07 13.28
N ASP A 21 -2.41 11.75 13.48
CA ASP A 21 -1.39 10.90 12.87
C ASP A 21 -1.63 10.74 11.37
N VAL A 22 -2.88 10.69 10.93
CA VAL A 22 -3.22 10.69 9.50
C VAL A 22 -2.82 12.03 8.88
N PHE A 23 -3.16 13.16 9.48
CA PHE A 23 -2.80 14.47 8.95
C PHE A 23 -1.29 14.70 8.93
N LYS A 24 -0.56 14.26 9.96
CA LYS A 24 0.92 14.30 9.95
C LYS A 24 1.50 13.48 8.79
N LYS A 25 0.95 12.30 8.49
CA LYS A 25 1.39 11.50 7.34
C LYS A 25 1.10 12.19 6.01
N LEU A 26 -0.10 12.76 5.84
CA LEU A 26 -0.44 13.50 4.62
C LEU A 26 0.46 14.73 4.43
N ALA A 27 0.73 15.47 5.50
CA ALA A 27 1.64 16.61 5.48
C ALA A 27 3.07 16.19 5.15
N LYS A 28 3.54 15.06 5.68
CA LYS A 28 4.84 14.49 5.32
C LYS A 28 4.90 14.15 3.83
N TYR A 29 3.91 13.44 3.29
CA TYR A 29 3.89 13.13 1.85
C TYR A 29 3.84 14.36 0.96
N ALA A 30 3.15 15.42 1.37
CA ALA A 30 3.14 16.68 0.64
C ALA A 30 4.53 17.33 0.59
N ARG A 31 5.28 17.27 1.71
CA ARG A 31 6.66 17.75 1.80
C ARG A 31 7.64 16.90 1.00
N ASP A 32 7.56 15.58 1.14
CA ASP A 32 8.43 14.65 0.43
C ASP A 32 8.34 14.87 -1.10
N GLU A 33 7.15 15.20 -1.62
CA GLU A 33 6.96 15.53 -3.05
C GLU A 33 7.48 16.92 -3.46
N THR A 34 7.79 17.81 -2.52
CA THR A 34 8.39 19.13 -2.77
C THR A 34 9.88 19.18 -2.45
N GLU A 35 10.48 18.07 -2.00
CA GLU A 35 11.87 18.04 -1.52
C GLU A 35 12.86 18.49 -2.60
N ASP A 36 12.74 17.95 -3.82
CA ASP A 36 13.62 18.35 -4.94
C ASP A 36 13.56 19.86 -5.23
N LEU A 37 12.35 20.43 -5.18
CA LEU A 37 12.15 21.88 -5.37
C LEU A 37 12.69 22.69 -4.20
N TRP A 38 12.68 22.12 -3.00
CA TRP A 38 13.24 22.73 -1.81
C TRP A 38 14.76 22.79 -1.91
N GLU A 39 15.40 21.68 -2.26
CA GLU A 39 16.85 21.58 -2.48
C GLU A 39 17.31 22.59 -3.55
N GLU A 40 16.62 22.63 -4.70
CA GLU A 40 16.92 23.59 -5.77
C GLU A 40 16.86 25.05 -5.29
N LYS A 41 15.86 25.40 -4.47
CA LYS A 41 15.72 26.75 -3.91
C LYS A 41 16.81 27.06 -2.89
N VAL A 42 17.15 26.12 -2.01
CA VAL A 42 18.22 26.29 -1.02
C VAL A 42 19.55 26.53 -1.74
N ASP A 43 19.90 25.69 -2.71
CA ASP A 43 21.11 25.83 -3.51
C ASP A 43 21.17 27.18 -4.23
N LYS A 44 20.06 27.61 -4.81
CA LYS A 44 19.96 28.92 -5.45
C LYS A 44 20.22 30.05 -4.46
N TYR A 45 19.72 29.98 -3.23
CA TYR A 45 19.95 31.02 -2.22
C TYR A 45 21.38 31.02 -1.69
N LEU A 46 21.97 29.83 -1.47
CA LEU A 46 23.37 29.69 -1.10
C LEU A 46 24.31 30.29 -2.15
N LYS A 47 24.08 29.99 -3.43
CA LYS A 47 24.84 30.56 -4.57
C LYS A 47 24.75 32.09 -4.65
N ASN A 48 23.69 32.67 -4.10
CA ASN A 48 23.49 34.13 -4.03
C ASN A 48 24.09 34.76 -2.75
N GLY A 49 24.86 34.00 -1.96
CA GLY A 49 25.54 34.50 -0.77
C GLY A 49 24.70 34.53 0.50
N MET A 50 23.53 33.88 0.51
CA MET A 50 22.69 33.75 1.70
C MET A 50 23.29 32.71 2.66
N SER A 51 23.15 32.95 3.97
CA SER A 51 23.52 31.93 4.97
C SER A 51 22.62 30.70 4.83
N GLU A 52 23.15 29.52 5.17
CA GLU A 52 22.40 28.26 5.07
C GLU A 52 21.08 28.28 5.84
N THR A 53 21.09 28.79 7.08
CA THR A 53 19.89 28.90 7.92
C THR A 53 18.83 29.78 7.27
N GLU A 54 19.24 30.92 6.71
CA GLU A 54 18.32 31.85 6.05
C GLU A 54 17.82 31.29 4.71
N ALA A 55 18.68 30.59 3.95
CA ALA A 55 18.32 29.91 2.70
C ALA A 55 17.24 28.85 2.93
N LYS A 56 17.44 27.98 3.92
CA LYS A 56 16.45 26.95 4.32
C LYS A 56 15.14 27.58 4.78
N HIS A 57 15.21 28.61 5.62
CA HIS A 57 13.99 29.29 6.09
C HIS A 57 13.22 29.96 4.95
N ARG A 58 13.93 30.58 4.00
CA ARG A 58 13.33 31.22 2.82
C ARG A 58 12.74 30.21 1.86
N ALA A 59 13.41 29.07 1.64
CA ALA A 59 12.89 27.97 0.83
C ALA A 59 11.59 27.40 1.43
N ASN A 60 11.58 27.11 2.73
CA ASN A 60 10.38 26.66 3.46
C ASN A 60 9.21 27.63 3.30
N ARG A 61 9.45 28.94 3.46
CA ARG A 61 8.39 29.94 3.31
C ARG A 61 7.86 30.01 1.89
N LYS A 62 8.71 29.78 0.89
CA LYS A 62 8.34 29.85 -0.53
C LYS A 62 7.59 28.62 -1.03
N LEU A 63 7.81 27.46 -0.41
CA LEU A 63 7.12 26.23 -0.76
C LEU A 63 5.86 25.97 0.07
N ARG A 64 5.57 26.83 1.06
CA ARG A 64 4.43 26.62 1.96
C ARG A 64 3.09 26.47 1.23
N ASP A 65 2.86 27.29 0.21
CA ASP A 65 1.61 27.25 -0.56
C ASP A 65 1.55 25.99 -1.43
N ASP A 66 2.66 25.62 -2.09
CA ASP A 66 2.77 24.37 -2.87
C ASP A 66 2.56 23.13 -1.99
N GLU A 67 3.16 23.10 -0.78
CA GLU A 67 2.96 22.04 0.21
C GLU A 67 1.48 21.97 0.66
N LEU A 68 0.84 23.12 0.86
CA LEU A 68 -0.56 23.20 1.28
C LEU A 68 -1.48 22.66 0.18
N ASP A 69 -1.26 23.03 -1.08
CA ASP A 69 -2.03 22.54 -2.22
C ASP A 69 -1.91 21.02 -2.36
N LYS A 70 -0.68 20.48 -2.26
CA LYS A 70 -0.46 19.03 -2.25
C LYS A 70 -1.13 18.34 -1.07
N PHE A 71 -1.07 18.93 0.13
CA PHE A 71 -1.76 18.41 1.31
C PHE A 71 -3.28 18.35 1.09
N MET A 72 -3.88 19.45 0.61
CA MET A 72 -5.32 19.53 0.35
C MET A 72 -5.75 18.51 -0.71
N TRP A 73 -4.99 18.37 -1.79
CA TRP A 73 -5.27 17.39 -2.83
C TRP A 73 -5.23 15.95 -2.28
N LYS A 74 -4.22 15.61 -1.46
CA LYS A 74 -4.14 14.29 -0.81
C LYS A 74 -5.30 14.05 0.14
N TYR A 75 -5.68 15.06 0.93
CA TYR A 75 -6.84 14.96 1.82
C TYR A 75 -8.14 14.76 1.04
N ALA A 76 -8.35 15.52 -0.04
CA ALA A 76 -9.51 15.36 -0.91
C ALA A 76 -9.61 13.94 -1.49
N ASN A 77 -8.48 13.37 -1.96
CA ASN A 77 -8.43 11.99 -2.44
C ASN A 77 -8.72 10.98 -1.33
N LEU A 78 -8.19 11.18 -0.12
CA LEU A 78 -8.51 10.32 1.02
C LEU A 78 -10.01 10.31 1.31
N VAL A 79 -10.65 11.49 1.37
CA VAL A 79 -12.10 11.61 1.56
C VAL A 79 -12.85 10.90 0.43
N HIS A 80 -12.44 11.11 -0.82
CA HIS A 80 -13.03 10.45 -1.98
C HIS A 80 -12.97 8.92 -1.86
N TYR A 81 -11.81 8.35 -1.55
CA TYR A 81 -11.64 6.91 -1.35
C TYR A 81 -12.47 6.38 -0.19
N ILE A 82 -12.52 7.09 0.95
CA ILE A 82 -13.36 6.70 2.08
C ILE A 82 -14.83 6.62 1.63
N LEU A 83 -15.33 7.63 0.90
CA LEU A 83 -16.71 7.66 0.42
C LEU A 83 -17.01 6.51 -0.56
N GLN A 84 -16.12 6.20 -1.49
CA GLN A 84 -16.28 5.06 -2.41
C GLN A 84 -16.26 3.72 -1.66
N LEU A 85 -15.33 3.56 -0.73
CA LEU A 85 -15.17 2.32 0.05
C LEU A 85 -16.40 2.03 0.93
N ARG A 86 -17.14 3.05 1.38
CA ARG A 86 -18.40 2.87 2.14
C ARG A 86 -19.45 2.03 1.42
N VAL A 87 -19.42 2.00 0.09
CA VAL A 87 -20.36 1.19 -0.72
C VAL A 87 -19.66 -0.01 -1.38
N GLY A 88 -18.35 -0.16 -1.22
CA GLY A 88 -17.56 -1.22 -1.81
C GLY A 88 -17.85 -2.59 -1.17
N ARG A 89 -18.29 -3.57 -1.99
CA ARG A 89 -18.68 -4.90 -1.51
C ARG A 89 -17.57 -5.60 -0.71
N LEU A 90 -16.37 -5.68 -1.28
CA LEU A 90 -15.22 -6.33 -0.63
C LEU A 90 -14.80 -5.57 0.64
N HIS A 91 -14.71 -4.24 0.58
CA HIS A 91 -14.38 -3.42 1.74
C HIS A 91 -15.36 -3.64 2.90
N LEU A 92 -16.68 -3.66 2.63
CA LEU A 92 -17.69 -3.94 3.64
C LEU A 92 -17.56 -5.34 4.25
N LYS A 93 -17.20 -6.37 3.47
CA LYS A 93 -16.91 -7.71 4.00
C LYS A 93 -15.71 -7.70 4.95
N VAL A 94 -14.64 -6.99 4.57
CA VAL A 94 -13.42 -6.84 5.37
C VAL A 94 -13.73 -6.13 6.68
N VAL A 95 -14.39 -4.96 6.63
CA VAL A 95 -14.73 -4.16 7.81
C VAL A 95 -15.64 -4.93 8.77
N LYS A 96 -16.72 -5.56 8.28
CA LYS A 96 -17.60 -6.37 9.13
C LYS A 96 -16.87 -7.51 9.83
N PHE A 97 -15.89 -8.12 9.17
CA PHE A 97 -15.08 -9.17 9.79
C PHE A 97 -14.13 -8.63 10.86
N ILE A 98 -13.52 -7.45 10.63
CA ILE A 98 -12.72 -6.76 11.65
C ILE A 98 -13.59 -6.44 12.86
N GLU A 99 -14.78 -5.85 12.65
CA GLU A 99 -15.72 -5.52 13.73
C GLU A 99 -16.10 -6.76 14.53
N LYS A 100 -16.38 -7.89 13.87
CA LYS A 100 -16.65 -9.16 14.53
C LYS A 100 -15.48 -9.59 15.42
N LEU A 101 -14.26 -9.62 14.89
CA LEU A 101 -13.06 -10.01 15.66
C LEU A 101 -12.83 -9.10 16.87
N VAL A 102 -13.05 -7.80 16.70
CA VAL A 102 -12.92 -6.81 17.79
C VAL A 102 -14.01 -7.02 18.84
N GLN A 103 -15.24 -7.32 18.44
CA GLN A 103 -16.33 -7.67 19.37
C GLN A 103 -16.03 -8.95 20.16
N GLU A 104 -15.29 -9.89 19.58
CA GLU A 104 -14.78 -11.11 20.20
C GLU A 104 -13.55 -10.87 21.09
N GLY A 105 -13.05 -9.63 21.19
CA GLY A 105 -11.93 -9.24 22.06
C GLY A 105 -10.56 -9.25 21.37
N THR A 106 -10.50 -9.40 20.05
CA THR A 106 -9.24 -9.28 19.29
C THR A 106 -8.80 -7.81 19.20
N GLU A 107 -7.54 -7.53 19.49
CA GLU A 107 -6.96 -6.19 19.31
C GLU A 107 -7.14 -5.69 17.86
N TYR A 108 -7.50 -4.42 17.68
CA TYR A 108 -7.84 -3.83 16.39
C TYR A 108 -6.76 -4.06 15.30
N LYS A 109 -5.48 -3.84 15.62
CA LYS A 109 -4.36 -4.07 14.68
C LYS A 109 -4.25 -5.54 14.27
N LYS A 110 -4.46 -6.47 15.21
CA LYS A 110 -4.45 -7.91 14.95
C LYS A 110 -5.68 -8.32 14.11
N ALA A 111 -6.85 -7.76 14.40
CA ALA A 111 -8.08 -8.00 13.64
C ALA A 111 -7.93 -7.56 12.18
N ILE A 112 -7.33 -6.41 11.90
CA ILE A 112 -7.01 -5.96 10.54
C ILE A 112 -6.13 -6.99 9.83
N LYS A 113 -5.01 -7.41 10.43
CA LYS A 113 -4.10 -8.39 9.82
C LYS A 113 -4.81 -9.71 9.51
N MET A 114 -5.67 -10.19 10.41
CA MET A 114 -6.44 -11.40 10.20
C MET A 114 -7.46 -11.25 9.07
N ALA A 115 -8.13 -10.09 8.97
CA ALA A 115 -9.08 -9.81 7.91
C ALA A 115 -8.41 -9.76 6.53
N ILE A 116 -7.27 -9.06 6.41
CA ILE A 116 -6.52 -9.00 5.16
C ILE A 116 -6.06 -10.40 4.72
N ARG A 117 -5.59 -11.25 5.66
CA ARG A 117 -5.24 -12.64 5.33
C ARG A 117 -6.44 -13.46 4.86
N LYS A 118 -7.60 -13.31 5.52
CA LYS A 118 -8.83 -14.03 5.15
C LYS A 118 -9.31 -13.70 3.74
N TYR A 119 -9.23 -12.42 3.37
CA TYR A 119 -9.70 -11.92 2.07
C TYR A 119 -8.57 -11.75 1.06
N LYS A 120 -7.40 -12.34 1.30
CA LYS A 120 -6.22 -12.21 0.43
C LYS A 120 -6.56 -12.57 -1.02
N ASN A 121 -7.19 -13.72 -1.24
CA ASN A 121 -7.51 -14.18 -2.60
C ASN A 121 -8.52 -13.26 -3.31
N GLU A 122 -9.50 -12.69 -2.60
CA GLU A 122 -10.42 -11.71 -3.20
C GLU A 122 -9.69 -10.40 -3.58
N LEU A 123 -8.68 -9.99 -2.79
CA LEU A 123 -7.84 -8.83 -3.10
C LEU A 123 -6.87 -9.12 -4.26
N ASP A 124 -6.36 -10.34 -4.35
CA ASP A 124 -5.46 -10.83 -5.40
C ASP A 124 -6.17 -10.83 -6.76
N ASN A 125 -7.39 -11.40 -6.82
CA ASN A 125 -8.21 -11.38 -8.03
C ASN A 125 -8.48 -9.96 -8.52
N TYR A 126 -8.70 -9.00 -7.61
CA TYR A 126 -8.90 -7.60 -7.99
C TYR A 126 -7.62 -7.00 -8.59
N LEU A 127 -6.44 -7.38 -8.09
CA LEU A 127 -5.17 -6.96 -8.66
C LEU A 127 -4.98 -7.53 -10.07
N ASP A 128 -5.27 -8.80 -10.27
CA ASP A 128 -5.21 -9.46 -11.58
C ASP A 128 -6.15 -8.80 -12.59
N GLU A 129 -7.40 -8.51 -12.20
CA GLU A 129 -8.36 -7.79 -13.06
C GLU A 129 -7.82 -6.42 -13.51
N VAL A 130 -7.16 -5.67 -12.61
CA VAL A 130 -6.54 -4.37 -12.92
C VAL A 130 -5.33 -4.52 -13.84
N ILE A 131 -4.51 -5.56 -13.64
CA ILE A 131 -3.35 -5.85 -14.52
C ILE A 131 -3.83 -6.22 -15.92
N GLU A 132 -4.81 -7.09 -16.03
CA GLU A 132 -5.40 -7.52 -17.29
C GLU A 132 -6.09 -6.36 -18.01
N GLU A 133 -6.81 -5.49 -17.30
CA GLU A 133 -7.38 -4.28 -17.89
C GLU A 133 -6.29 -3.35 -18.45
N ARG A 134 -5.17 -3.19 -17.74
CA ARG A 134 -4.03 -2.42 -18.25
C ARG A 134 -3.41 -3.05 -19.49
N ARG A 135 -3.28 -4.38 -19.55
CA ARG A 135 -2.80 -5.12 -20.73
C ARG A 135 -3.73 -4.90 -21.93
N ARG A 136 -5.05 -5.08 -21.74
CA ARG A 136 -6.04 -4.83 -22.80
C ARG A 136 -6.02 -3.40 -23.31
N ARG A 137 -5.91 -2.41 -22.41
CA ARG A 137 -5.84 -0.98 -22.79
C ARG A 137 -4.56 -0.61 -23.54
N ARG A 138 -3.47 -1.37 -23.36
CA ARG A 138 -2.21 -1.16 -24.11
C ARG A 138 -2.22 -1.79 -25.50
N GLY A 139 -3.24 -2.57 -25.87
CA GLY A 139 -3.25 -3.30 -27.15
C GLY A 139 -2.27 -4.47 -27.10
N TRP A 140 -2.54 -5.60 -27.74
CA TRP A 140 -2.50 -5.69 -29.20
C TRP A 140 -1.16 -5.19 -29.81
N GLU A 141 -0.06 -5.34 -29.08
CA GLU A 141 1.27 -5.65 -29.63
C GLU A 141 1.61 -7.11 -29.25
N GLN A 142 0.74 -8.04 -29.62
CA GLN A 142 1.16 -9.43 -29.74
C GLN A 142 1.25 -9.66 -31.24
N GLU A 143 2.48 -9.53 -31.74
CA GLU A 143 2.87 -10.16 -32.98
C GLU A 143 2.53 -11.64 -32.84
N ASP A 144 1.68 -12.11 -33.75
CA ASP A 144 1.52 -13.52 -34.06
C ASP A 144 2.90 -14.04 -34.52
N GLY A 145 3.70 -14.48 -33.55
CA GLY A 145 4.87 -15.32 -33.78
C GLY A 145 4.42 -16.78 -33.74
N ASP A 146 3.64 -17.18 -34.74
CA ASP A 146 3.68 -18.56 -35.22
C ASP A 146 5.11 -18.79 -35.72
N ASP A 147 5.86 -19.63 -35.02
CA ASP A 147 6.78 -20.56 -35.67
C ASP A 147 6.81 -21.83 -34.83
N ASP A 148 6.18 -22.84 -35.42
CA ASP A 148 6.26 -24.25 -35.12
C ASP A 148 7.73 -24.69 -34.94
N ASP A 149 8.02 -25.46 -33.89
CA ASP A 149 8.94 -26.59 -34.05
C ASP A 149 8.55 -27.71 -33.08
N GLU A 150 7.92 -28.72 -33.66
CA GLU A 150 7.67 -30.03 -33.11
C GLU A 150 9.00 -30.77 -32.90
N GLY A 151 9.15 -31.50 -31.80
CA GLY A 151 10.34 -32.33 -31.61
C GLY A 151 10.35 -33.10 -30.30
N GLU A 152 9.57 -34.17 -30.26
CA GLU A 152 9.66 -35.28 -29.29
C GLU A 152 11.11 -35.81 -29.17
N GLU A 153 11.51 -36.24 -27.98
CA GLU A 153 11.96 -37.62 -27.73
C GLU A 153 12.23 -37.85 -26.23
N GLU A 154 11.53 -38.86 -25.70
CA GLU A 154 11.76 -39.55 -24.44
C GLU A 154 13.07 -40.36 -24.53
N ASP A 155 13.71 -40.63 -23.38
CA ASP A 155 14.47 -41.86 -23.05
C ASP A 155 15.03 -41.67 -21.62
N GLU A 156 14.42 -42.29 -20.61
CA GLU A 156 14.68 -43.66 -20.10
C GLU A 156 15.95 -43.81 -19.24
N GLU A 157 15.64 -44.02 -17.94
CA GLU A 157 16.24 -44.97 -16.99
C GLU A 157 17.74 -44.99 -16.64
N GLY A 158 17.96 -45.11 -15.33
CA GLY A 158 19.23 -45.43 -14.70
C GLY A 158 19.04 -45.62 -13.19
N ASP A 159 18.37 -46.73 -12.85
CA ASP A 159 18.42 -47.37 -11.53
C ASP A 159 19.86 -47.87 -11.22
N ASP A 160 20.04 -48.24 -9.94
CA ASP A 160 21.10 -49.05 -9.31
C ASP A 160 21.85 -48.24 -8.22
N ASP A 161 21.43 -48.32 -6.95
CA ASP A 161 21.59 -49.44 -5.99
C ASP A 161 22.92 -49.38 -5.20
N ASP A 162 22.73 -49.51 -3.89
CA ASP A 162 23.60 -50.13 -2.88
C ASP A 162 24.99 -49.52 -2.54
N ASP A 163 25.14 -49.11 -1.28
CA ASP A 163 25.71 -49.97 -0.22
C ASP A 163 26.49 -49.18 0.87
N ASP A 164 25.97 -49.33 2.09
CA ASP A 164 26.66 -49.86 3.28
C ASP A 164 27.59 -49.03 4.20
N GLU A 165 27.47 -49.46 5.47
CA GLU A 165 28.38 -49.44 6.62
C GLU A 165 28.46 -48.25 7.60
N GLU A 166 27.79 -48.48 8.73
CA GLU A 166 28.36 -48.55 10.10
C GLU A 166 29.63 -47.74 10.46
N ARG A 167 29.49 -46.90 11.50
CA ARG A 167 30.27 -46.88 12.78
C ARG A 167 30.08 -45.49 13.39
N GLY A 168 29.51 -45.31 14.58
CA GLY A 168 29.92 -45.96 15.82
C GLY A 168 30.92 -45.04 16.55
N GLY A 169 30.52 -44.48 17.69
CA GLY A 169 31.48 -44.13 18.75
C GLY A 169 31.41 -42.74 19.36
N ARG A 170 30.79 -42.72 20.56
CA ARG A 170 31.06 -41.89 21.75
C ARG A 170 30.62 -40.42 21.77
#